data_AF-A0A6I2GSZ1-F1
#
_entry.id   AF-A0A6I2GSZ1-F1
#
_cell.length_a   1.000
_cell.length_b   1.000
_cell.length_c   1.000
_cell.angle_alpha   90.00
_cell.angle_beta   90.00
_cell.angle_gamma   90.00
#
_symmetry.space_group_name_H-M   'P 1'
#
loop_
_entity.id
_entity.type
_entity.pdbx_description
1 polymer ?
#
loop_
_entity_poly.entity_id
_entity_poly.type
_entity_poly.pdbx_seq_one_letter_code
_entity_poly.pdbx_strand_id
1 'polypeptide(L)'
;MSLTPLLLTLLAAAPAPGAQAPARASFALIVGVNRSVDEDEAPLRYADDDAARYQDLFRLLGARTYLLTRLDENTRRLHPQAAAEARDPTWAEWQRAVQQLEHDLAQARAAGVETVLYVVYAGHGNVKNGQGYVSLEDRRLTGHALAEGLLQRVAATRVHLIVDACSSYFLAYGRGPGGHRRTLEGFSELTRLADDGRLGLLLSTSSARESHEWEGFQSGVFSHEVRSGLYGAADADGDGRVSYREIAAFVERANAAIANERFRPELHARPPPADGEGAAPLLELARALPHRIEVDGGEEAHLVLEDAQGVRLAELHSGAGQRTWLVRPAGRGPLWVRRVDDGTEYRIGDTPEVVHLAQLTAQPPRTASRGAAHEAFGRIFSLPYSRAEVERYAFPRPQGPAPVPERSRLRTWVGWSGVALSGVGLGAGALMTMRAQGVRREAQPGDSQATFAERNAQIGQLNRSAAWLYAAAGAAGLTGAALLLWPSKETRAVPVATGNTGGLLLQGRF
;
A
#
# COMPACT_ATOMS: atom_id res chain seq x y z
N MET A 1 -82.12 -15.07 -4.14
CA MET A 1 -81.17 -14.03 -3.71
C MET A 1 -79.80 -14.48 -4.16
N SER A 2 -79.33 -13.98 -5.30
CA SER A 2 -78.11 -14.43 -5.97
C SER A 2 -76.98 -13.43 -5.72
N LEU A 3 -75.92 -13.89 -5.06
CA LEU A 3 -74.71 -13.13 -4.76
C LEU A 3 -73.82 -13.01 -6.01
N THR A 4 -73.42 -11.80 -6.36
CA THR A 4 -72.40 -11.50 -7.37
C THR A 4 -71.16 -10.97 -6.64
N PRO A 5 -69.95 -11.54 -6.84
CA PRO A 5 -68.74 -10.96 -6.28
C PRO A 5 -68.19 -9.87 -7.21
N LEU A 6 -67.88 -8.71 -6.62
CA LEU A 6 -67.20 -7.59 -7.25
C LEU A 6 -65.70 -7.92 -7.36
N LEU A 7 -65.21 -8.16 -8.57
CA LEU A 7 -63.79 -8.39 -8.83
C LEU A 7 -63.07 -7.03 -8.90
N LEU A 8 -62.24 -6.73 -7.91
CA LEU A 8 -61.41 -5.52 -7.88
C LEU A 8 -60.13 -5.78 -8.67
N THR A 9 -60.04 -5.27 -9.90
CA THR A 9 -58.84 -5.36 -10.74
C THR A 9 -57.79 -4.37 -10.24
N LEU A 10 -56.74 -4.85 -9.56
CA LEU A 10 -55.54 -4.06 -9.32
C LEU A 10 -54.83 -3.83 -10.66
N LEU A 11 -54.86 -2.59 -11.18
CA LEU A 11 -53.93 -2.16 -12.22
C LEU A 11 -52.53 -2.11 -11.60
N ALA A 12 -51.69 -3.09 -11.93
CA ALA A 12 -50.25 -3.00 -11.70
C ALA A 12 -49.69 -1.87 -12.58
N ALA A 13 -49.23 -0.79 -11.95
CA ALA A 13 -48.51 0.27 -12.65
C ALA A 13 -47.23 -0.33 -13.25
N ALA A 14 -47.10 -0.30 -14.57
CA ALA A 14 -45.88 -0.67 -15.26
C ALA A 14 -44.75 0.29 -14.84
N PRO A 15 -43.53 -0.19 -14.57
CA PRO A 15 -42.39 0.67 -14.29
C PRO A 15 -42.10 1.56 -15.51
N ALA A 16 -41.94 2.87 -15.27
CA ALA A 16 -41.60 3.83 -16.30
C ALA A 16 -40.26 3.46 -16.97
N PRO A 17 -40.13 3.59 -18.31
CA PRO A 17 -38.88 3.30 -19.00
C PRO A 17 -37.77 4.28 -18.59
N GLY A 18 -36.74 3.71 -17.96
CA GLY A 18 -35.32 4.12 -17.99
C GLY A 18 -35.00 5.60 -17.81
N ALA A 19 -34.71 6.02 -16.58
CA ALA A 19 -33.78 7.12 -16.37
C ALA A 19 -32.43 6.68 -16.97
N GLN A 20 -32.08 7.24 -18.13
CA GLN A 20 -30.79 7.04 -18.76
C GLN A 20 -29.72 7.49 -17.75
N ALA A 21 -28.84 6.57 -17.34
CA ALA A 21 -27.77 6.91 -16.41
C ALA A 21 -27.04 8.16 -16.92
N PRO A 22 -26.74 9.14 -16.06
CA PRO A 22 -26.15 10.40 -16.50
C PRO A 22 -24.89 10.09 -17.30
N ALA A 23 -24.73 10.78 -18.44
CA ALA A 23 -23.52 10.66 -19.23
C ALA A 23 -22.31 10.91 -18.33
N ARG A 24 -21.36 9.97 -18.34
CA ARG A 24 -20.11 10.05 -17.59
C ARG A 24 -18.94 10.16 -18.55
N ALA A 25 -18.01 11.06 -18.23
CA ALA A 25 -16.70 11.19 -18.87
C ALA A 25 -15.62 10.67 -17.91
N SER A 26 -14.87 9.69 -18.39
CA SER A 26 -13.75 9.10 -17.64
C SER A 26 -12.43 9.62 -18.18
N PHE A 27 -11.50 9.92 -17.26
CA PHE A 27 -10.16 10.38 -17.57
C PHE A 27 -9.16 9.51 -16.81
N ALA A 28 -8.01 9.20 -17.40
CA ALA A 28 -6.96 8.43 -16.73
C ALA A 28 -5.59 9.10 -16.93
N LEU A 29 -4.99 9.56 -15.84
CA LEU A 29 -3.58 9.96 -15.79
C LEU A 29 -2.77 8.74 -15.34
N ILE A 30 -1.91 8.23 -16.22
CA ILE A 30 -1.19 6.97 -16.05
C ILE A 30 0.29 7.26 -16.09
N VAL A 31 1.00 6.84 -15.04
CA VAL A 31 2.42 7.11 -14.85
C VAL A 31 3.18 5.81 -14.60
N GLY A 32 4.15 5.50 -15.44
CA GLY A 32 5.06 4.36 -15.30
C GLY A 32 6.49 4.86 -15.19
N VAL A 33 7.21 4.47 -14.14
CA VAL A 33 8.56 4.98 -13.88
C VAL A 33 9.52 3.85 -13.54
N ASN A 34 10.30 3.44 -14.54
CA ASN A 34 11.32 2.41 -14.37
C ASN A 34 12.52 2.90 -13.55
N ARG A 35 12.92 4.16 -13.69
CA ARG A 35 14.10 4.72 -13.02
C ARG A 35 13.72 5.65 -11.88
N SER A 36 14.15 5.32 -10.68
CA SER A 36 14.01 6.20 -9.52
C SER A 36 14.87 7.47 -9.64
N VAL A 37 14.43 8.54 -9.00
CA VAL A 37 15.22 9.74 -8.71
C VAL A 37 16.30 9.47 -7.64
N ASP A 38 16.16 8.38 -6.90
CA ASP A 38 17.17 7.90 -5.95
C ASP A 38 18.15 6.98 -6.68
N GLU A 39 19.40 7.42 -6.84
CA GLU A 39 20.43 6.74 -7.63
C GLU A 39 20.81 5.35 -7.11
N ASP A 40 20.55 5.07 -5.83
CA ASP A 40 20.85 3.78 -5.18
C ASP A 40 19.83 2.68 -5.51
N GLU A 41 18.68 3.03 -6.11
CA GLU A 41 17.63 2.09 -6.48
C GLU A 41 17.91 1.51 -7.88
N ALA A 42 17.94 0.18 -7.99
CA ALA A 42 18.07 -0.47 -9.28
C ALA A 42 16.81 -0.20 -10.15
N PRO A 43 16.96 0.08 -11.46
CA PRO A 43 15.81 0.31 -12.32
C PRO A 43 14.87 -0.90 -12.37
N LEU A 44 13.58 -0.61 -12.31
CA LEU A 44 12.50 -1.55 -12.59
C LEU A 44 12.46 -1.90 -14.08
N ARG A 45 11.85 -3.04 -14.41
CA ARG A 45 11.81 -3.59 -15.77
C ARG A 45 10.48 -3.39 -16.48
N TYR A 46 9.37 -3.30 -15.74
CA TYR A 46 8.03 -3.47 -16.30
C TYR A 46 7.04 -2.37 -15.89
N ALA A 47 7.48 -1.32 -15.19
CA ALA A 47 6.57 -0.22 -14.82
C ALA A 47 6.06 0.55 -16.05
N ASP A 48 6.84 0.57 -17.14
CA ASP A 48 6.43 1.10 -18.42
C ASP A 48 5.48 0.17 -19.19
N ASP A 49 5.68 -1.15 -19.14
CA ASP A 49 4.70 -2.14 -19.63
C ASP A 49 3.36 -2.01 -18.91
N ASP A 50 3.38 -1.87 -17.58
CA ASP A 50 2.16 -1.70 -16.78
C ASP A 50 1.43 -0.42 -17.15
N ALA A 51 2.14 0.70 -17.31
CA ALA A 51 1.54 1.95 -17.76
C ALA A 51 0.91 1.82 -19.17
N ALA A 52 1.56 1.14 -20.11
CA ALA A 52 1.00 0.89 -21.43
C ALA A 52 -0.26 0.00 -21.39
N ARG A 53 -0.26 -1.07 -20.57
CA ARG A 53 -1.41 -1.96 -20.41
C ARG A 53 -2.58 -1.31 -19.69
N TYR A 54 -2.32 -0.44 -18.72
CA TYR A 54 -3.37 0.39 -18.12
C TYR A 54 -3.94 1.37 -19.13
N GLN A 55 -3.12 1.97 -20.00
CA GLN A 55 -3.63 2.86 -21.06
C GLN A 55 -4.57 2.09 -21.99
N ASP A 56 -4.18 0.89 -22.41
CA ASP A 56 -5.04 0.03 -23.25
C ASP A 56 -6.39 -0.27 -22.58
N LEU A 57 -6.37 -0.67 -21.31
CA LEU A 57 -7.58 -0.96 -20.54
C LEU A 57 -8.48 0.29 -20.40
N PHE A 58 -7.92 1.43 -19.99
CA PHE A 58 -8.72 2.64 -19.78
C PHE A 58 -9.29 3.20 -21.09
N ARG A 59 -8.58 3.05 -22.21
CA ARG A 59 -9.12 3.39 -23.54
C ARG A 59 -10.24 2.46 -23.95
N LEU A 60 -10.10 1.16 -23.70
CA LEU A 60 -11.15 0.16 -23.93
C LEU A 60 -12.42 0.49 -23.15
N LEU A 61 -12.28 1.04 -21.95
CA LEU A 61 -13.37 1.51 -21.09
C LEU A 61 -13.90 2.90 -21.49
N GLY A 62 -13.37 3.51 -22.55
CA GLY A 62 -13.81 4.80 -23.09
C GLY A 62 -13.25 6.02 -22.36
N ALA A 63 -12.19 5.87 -21.56
CA ALA A 63 -11.54 6.99 -20.89
C ALA A 63 -10.58 7.73 -21.82
N ARG A 64 -10.49 9.05 -21.64
CA ARG A 64 -9.40 9.85 -22.22
C ARG A 64 -8.12 9.65 -21.39
N THR A 65 -7.04 9.23 -22.02
CA THR A 65 -5.79 8.87 -21.33
C THR A 65 -4.70 9.93 -21.49
N TYR A 66 -3.89 10.11 -20.44
CA TYR A 66 -2.65 10.87 -20.43
C TYR A 66 -1.56 9.94 -19.91
N LEU A 67 -0.53 9.69 -20.72
CA LEU A 67 0.48 8.68 -20.43
C LEU A 67 1.85 9.33 -20.22
N LEU A 68 2.40 9.16 -19.02
CA LEU A 68 3.74 9.59 -18.65
C LEU A 68 4.60 8.36 -18.35
N THR A 69 5.41 7.93 -19.31
CA THR A 69 6.33 6.81 -19.13
C THR A 69 7.43 6.84 -20.20
N ARG A 70 8.63 6.39 -19.82
CA ARG A 70 9.72 6.18 -20.77
C ARG A 70 9.69 4.71 -21.21
N LEU A 71 9.04 4.47 -22.35
CA LEU A 71 8.89 3.12 -22.90
C LEU A 71 10.22 2.56 -23.40
N ASP A 72 10.51 1.33 -23.00
CA ASP A 72 11.57 0.53 -23.57
C ASP A 72 11.24 0.09 -25.02
N GLU A 73 12.19 -0.52 -25.72
CA GLU A 73 11.96 -0.88 -27.11
C GLU A 73 10.94 -2.01 -27.31
N ASN A 74 10.86 -2.95 -26.36
CA ASN A 74 9.90 -4.03 -26.40
C ASN A 74 8.48 -3.50 -26.20
N THR A 75 8.26 -2.70 -25.16
CA THR A 75 6.96 -2.10 -24.87
C THR A 75 6.50 -1.19 -26.01
N ARG A 76 7.41 -0.42 -26.63
CA ARG A 76 7.09 0.37 -27.85
C ARG A 76 6.57 -0.49 -29.00
N ARG A 77 7.12 -1.69 -29.21
CA ARG A 77 6.68 -2.61 -30.27
C ARG A 77 5.32 -3.24 -29.97
N LEU A 78 5.10 -3.61 -28.70
CA LEU A 78 3.87 -4.25 -28.25
C LEU A 78 2.70 -3.26 -28.12
N HIS A 79 2.99 -2.00 -27.83
CA HIS A 79 2.00 -0.94 -27.61
C HIS A 79 2.25 0.28 -28.51
N PRO A 80 1.97 0.20 -29.83
CA PRO A 80 2.22 1.32 -30.76
C PRO A 80 1.47 2.60 -30.40
N GLN A 81 0.25 2.49 -29.85
CA GLN A 81 -0.51 3.65 -29.40
C GLN A 81 0.16 4.32 -28.19
N ALA A 82 0.66 3.54 -27.24
CA ALA A 82 1.44 4.07 -26.12
C ALA A 82 2.71 4.76 -26.62
N ALA A 83 3.41 4.14 -27.58
CA ALA A 83 4.60 4.72 -28.20
C ALA A 83 4.34 6.07 -28.89
N ALA A 84 3.14 6.27 -29.45
CA ALA A 84 2.76 7.52 -30.09
C ALA A 84 2.35 8.62 -29.10
N GLU A 85 1.80 8.26 -27.93
CA GLU A 85 1.22 9.21 -26.98
C GLU A 85 2.11 9.51 -25.75
N ALA A 86 3.00 8.59 -25.38
CA ALA A 86 3.78 8.68 -24.15
C ALA A 86 4.68 9.92 -24.11
N ARG A 87 4.74 10.53 -22.93
CA ARG A 87 5.72 11.58 -22.59
C ARG A 87 6.63 11.10 -21.47
N ASP A 88 7.82 11.67 -21.37
CA ASP A 88 8.77 11.31 -20.31
C ASP A 88 8.15 11.60 -18.92
N PRO A 89 8.32 10.72 -17.93
CA PRO A 89 7.74 10.87 -16.60
C PRO A 89 8.55 11.84 -15.74
N THR A 90 8.57 13.10 -16.15
CA THR A 90 9.27 14.21 -15.49
C THR A 90 8.29 15.17 -14.84
N TRP A 91 8.77 16.00 -13.92
CA TRP A 91 7.93 17.02 -13.27
C TRP A 91 7.34 18.00 -14.28
N ALA A 92 8.08 18.38 -15.32
CA ALA A 92 7.59 19.28 -16.36
C ALA A 92 6.41 18.69 -17.15
N GLU A 93 6.49 17.42 -17.56
CA GLU A 93 5.40 16.75 -18.27
C GLU A 93 4.22 16.43 -17.34
N TRP A 94 4.49 16.11 -16.07
CA TRP A 94 3.44 16.00 -15.05
C TRP A 94 2.61 17.28 -14.97
N GLN A 95 3.26 18.45 -14.86
CA GLN A 95 2.54 19.72 -14.79
C GLN A 95 1.71 20.00 -16.05
N ARG A 96 2.22 19.66 -17.24
CA ARG A 96 1.48 19.81 -18.50
C ARG A 96 0.30 18.86 -18.59
N ALA A 97 0.47 17.60 -18.20
CA ALA A 97 -0.60 16.61 -18.17
C ALA A 97 -1.71 17.04 -17.21
N VAL A 98 -1.37 17.53 -16.01
CA VAL A 98 -2.35 18.08 -15.07
C VAL A 98 -3.07 19.30 -15.65
N GLN A 99 -2.36 20.22 -16.29
CA GLN A 99 -2.98 21.39 -16.91
C GLN A 99 -3.98 21.00 -18.01
N GLN A 100 -3.61 20.04 -18.86
CA GLN A 100 -4.51 19.53 -19.90
C GLN A 100 -5.73 18.82 -19.28
N LEU A 101 -5.50 18.00 -18.26
CA LEU A 101 -6.55 17.32 -17.52
C LEU A 101 -7.52 18.30 -16.84
N GLU A 102 -7.01 19.37 -16.23
CA GLU A 102 -7.79 20.45 -15.64
C GLU A 102 -8.72 21.08 -16.68
N HIS A 103 -8.20 21.37 -17.87
CA HIS A 103 -8.99 21.91 -18.99
C HIS A 103 -10.09 20.95 -19.45
N ASP A 104 -9.75 19.69 -19.69
CA ASP A 104 -10.68 18.70 -20.23
C ASP A 104 -11.79 18.32 -19.21
N LEU A 105 -11.45 18.26 -17.92
CA LEU A 105 -12.44 18.07 -16.85
C LEU A 105 -13.37 19.28 -16.72
N ALA A 106 -12.85 20.51 -16.84
CA ALA A 106 -13.67 21.71 -16.81
C ALA A 106 -14.66 21.75 -17.99
N GLN A 107 -14.23 21.33 -19.19
CA GLN A 107 -15.11 21.21 -20.36
C GLN A 107 -16.22 20.17 -20.13
N ALA A 108 -15.88 18.97 -19.66
CA ALA A 108 -16.88 17.93 -19.38
C ALA A 108 -17.90 18.38 -18.32
N ARG A 109 -17.43 19.05 -17.26
CA ARG A 109 -18.29 19.61 -16.21
C ARG A 109 -19.19 20.73 -16.74
N ALA A 110 -18.68 21.61 -17.60
CA ALA A 110 -19.47 22.66 -18.24
C ALA A 110 -20.58 22.09 -19.13
N ALA A 111 -20.38 20.88 -19.68
CA ALA A 111 -21.39 20.13 -20.42
C ALA A 111 -22.38 19.36 -19.51
N GLY A 112 -22.29 19.48 -18.19
CA GLY A 112 -23.17 18.80 -17.23
C GLY A 112 -22.93 17.29 -17.11
N VAL A 113 -21.77 16.81 -17.55
CA VAL A 113 -21.39 15.39 -17.54
C VAL A 113 -20.67 15.07 -16.22
N GLU A 114 -21.01 13.94 -15.60
CA GLU A 114 -20.30 13.46 -14.41
C GLU A 114 -18.86 13.08 -14.79
N THR A 115 -17.89 13.49 -13.98
CA THR A 115 -16.46 13.30 -14.28
C THR A 115 -15.80 12.36 -13.27
N VAL A 116 -15.14 11.32 -13.78
CA VAL A 116 -14.34 10.39 -12.98
C VAL A 116 -12.90 10.43 -13.45
N LEU A 117 -11.98 10.67 -12.52
CA LEU A 117 -10.54 10.66 -12.78
C LEU A 117 -9.91 9.42 -12.13
N TYR A 118 -9.18 8.66 -12.93
CA TYR A 118 -8.26 7.63 -12.46
C TYR A 118 -6.84 8.16 -12.50
N VAL A 119 -6.10 7.98 -11.42
CA VAL A 119 -4.67 8.26 -11.35
C VAL A 119 -3.99 6.93 -11.09
N VAL A 120 -3.22 6.45 -12.06
CA VAL A 120 -2.52 5.17 -11.98
C VAL A 120 -1.03 5.45 -11.91
N TYR A 121 -0.35 4.85 -10.94
CA TYR A 121 1.10 4.92 -10.82
C TYR A 121 1.67 3.51 -10.67
N ALA A 122 2.67 3.18 -11.48
CA ALA A 122 3.53 2.02 -11.30
C ALA A 122 4.99 2.49 -11.25
N GLY A 123 5.75 2.07 -10.23
CA GLY A 123 7.16 2.40 -10.12
C GLY A 123 7.68 2.40 -8.69
N HIS A 124 8.80 3.09 -8.47
CA HIS A 124 9.40 3.17 -7.15
C HIS A 124 8.58 4.04 -6.18
N GLY A 125 8.56 3.63 -4.91
CA GLY A 125 8.04 4.41 -3.80
C GLY A 125 8.85 4.12 -2.53
N ASN A 126 9.05 5.15 -1.71
CA ASN A 126 9.84 5.04 -0.48
C ASN A 126 9.40 6.09 0.54
N VAL A 127 9.99 6.07 1.73
CA VAL A 127 9.73 7.02 2.82
C VAL A 127 11.01 7.78 3.14
N LYS A 128 10.96 9.11 3.05
CA LYS A 128 12.07 9.98 3.46
C LYS A 128 11.57 11.03 4.43
N ASN A 129 12.28 11.23 5.54
CA ASN A 129 11.91 12.16 6.61
C ASN A 129 10.48 11.95 7.14
N GLY A 130 10.01 10.69 7.18
CA GLY A 130 8.66 10.34 7.64
C GLY A 130 7.53 10.66 6.64
N GLN A 131 7.87 11.04 5.39
CA GLN A 131 6.90 11.28 4.32
C GLN A 131 7.07 10.24 3.20
N GLY A 132 5.97 9.61 2.79
CA GLY A 132 5.96 8.75 1.62
C GLY A 132 6.03 9.56 0.33
N TYR A 133 6.71 9.02 -0.66
CA TYR A 133 6.76 9.55 -2.01
C TYR A 133 6.79 8.43 -3.04
N VAL A 134 6.38 8.78 -4.26
CA VAL A 134 6.64 8.03 -5.48
C VAL A 134 7.62 8.81 -6.34
N SER A 135 8.31 8.13 -7.25
CA SER A 135 9.35 8.76 -8.06
C SER A 135 8.82 9.19 -9.43
N LEU A 136 9.10 10.41 -9.82
CA LEU A 136 9.33 10.75 -11.23
C LEU A 136 10.81 10.56 -11.54
N GLU A 137 11.22 10.63 -12.82
CA GLU A 137 12.64 10.49 -13.18
C GLU A 137 13.52 11.61 -12.62
N ASP A 138 12.96 12.79 -12.39
CA ASP A 138 13.66 14.01 -11.98
C ASP A 138 13.25 14.54 -10.60
N ARG A 139 12.25 13.91 -9.96
CA ARG A 139 11.68 14.44 -8.71
C ARG A 139 10.93 13.39 -7.87
N ARG A 140 10.99 13.54 -6.54
CA ARG A 140 10.10 12.84 -5.61
C ARG A 140 8.73 13.53 -5.56
N LEU A 141 7.66 12.77 -5.76
CA LEU A 141 6.27 13.22 -5.69
C LEU A 141 5.62 12.73 -4.40
N THR A 142 5.38 13.65 -3.46
CA THR A 142 4.79 13.35 -2.14
C THR A 142 3.27 13.40 -2.19
N GLY A 143 2.62 12.84 -1.16
CA GLY A 143 1.16 12.98 -0.97
C GLY A 143 0.67 14.43 -0.95
N HIS A 144 1.46 15.34 -0.37
CA HIS A 144 1.15 16.77 -0.38
C HIS A 144 1.24 17.36 -1.80
N ALA A 145 2.27 16.99 -2.57
CA ALA A 145 2.40 17.43 -3.96
C ALA A 145 1.26 16.89 -4.86
N LEU A 146 0.77 15.68 -4.60
CA LEU A 146 -0.43 15.13 -5.25
C LEU A 146 -1.70 15.89 -4.83
N ALA A 147 -1.84 16.24 -3.56
CA ALA A 147 -3.01 16.97 -3.07
C ALA A 147 -3.09 18.39 -3.68
N GLU A 148 -2.04 19.19 -3.52
CA GLU A 148 -1.97 20.57 -4.03
C GLU A 148 -1.86 20.60 -5.56
N GLY A 149 -0.96 19.77 -6.10
CA GLY A 149 -0.58 19.82 -7.51
C GLY A 149 -1.55 19.12 -8.46
N LEU A 150 -2.46 18.29 -7.95
CA LEU A 150 -3.47 17.58 -8.75
C LEU A 150 -4.87 17.72 -8.14
N LEU A 151 -5.13 17.20 -6.94
CA LEU A 151 -6.51 17.08 -6.42
C LEU A 151 -7.22 18.43 -6.26
N GLN A 152 -6.52 19.46 -5.78
CA GLN A 152 -7.08 20.80 -5.62
C GLN A 152 -7.27 21.54 -6.95
N ARG A 153 -6.53 21.15 -8.00
CA ARG A 153 -6.64 21.75 -9.33
C ARG A 153 -7.74 21.11 -10.16
N VAL A 154 -7.96 19.81 -10.00
CA VAL A 154 -8.91 19.06 -10.82
C VAL A 154 -10.31 19.03 -10.19
N ALA A 155 -11.28 19.51 -10.96
CA ALA A 155 -12.68 19.57 -10.55
C ALA A 155 -13.46 18.27 -10.89
N ALA A 156 -12.81 17.12 -10.75
CA ALA A 156 -13.44 15.82 -10.95
C ALA A 156 -14.49 15.54 -9.86
N THR A 157 -15.57 14.85 -10.23
CA THR A 157 -16.62 14.42 -9.28
C THR A 157 -16.10 13.32 -8.36
N ARG A 158 -15.37 12.36 -8.94
CA ARG A 158 -14.64 11.31 -8.21
C ARG A 158 -13.20 11.21 -8.68
N VAL A 159 -12.31 10.85 -7.76
CA VAL A 159 -10.91 10.55 -8.06
C VAL A 159 -10.57 9.18 -7.47
N HIS A 160 -10.01 8.29 -8.28
CA HIS A 160 -9.51 6.99 -7.86
C HIS A 160 -8.00 6.95 -8.05
N LEU A 161 -7.26 6.75 -6.97
CA LEU A 161 -5.81 6.61 -7.00
C LEU A 161 -5.42 5.13 -6.86
N ILE A 162 -4.78 4.59 -7.90
CA ILE A 162 -4.30 3.21 -7.98
C ILE A 162 -2.77 3.26 -8.02
N VAL A 163 -2.09 2.72 -7.01
CA VAL A 163 -0.63 2.86 -6.88
C VAL A 163 0.02 1.50 -6.63
N ASP A 164 0.80 1.06 -7.61
CA ASP A 164 1.75 -0.04 -7.50
C ASP A 164 3.14 0.51 -7.20
N ALA A 165 3.39 0.75 -5.90
CA ALA A 165 4.69 1.20 -5.42
C ALA A 165 4.92 0.73 -3.99
N CYS A 166 6.16 0.42 -3.66
CA CYS A 166 6.57 0.15 -2.29
C CYS A 166 6.22 1.36 -1.39
N SER A 167 5.75 1.10 -0.16
CA SER A 167 5.39 2.15 0.80
C SER A 167 4.31 3.14 0.32
N SER A 168 3.52 2.83 -0.71
CA SER A 168 2.52 3.75 -1.26
C SER A 168 1.44 4.18 -0.25
N TYR A 169 1.21 3.38 0.80
CA TYR A 169 0.39 3.76 1.96
C TYR A 169 0.79 5.13 2.53
N PHE A 170 2.09 5.42 2.60
CA PHE A 170 2.62 6.66 3.17
C PHE A 170 2.42 7.89 2.26
N LEU A 171 2.00 7.71 1.00
CA LEU A 171 1.51 8.80 0.16
C LEU A 171 0.17 9.33 0.68
N ALA A 172 -0.73 8.42 1.03
CA ALA A 172 -2.09 8.79 1.43
C ALA A 172 -2.17 9.14 2.93
N TYR A 173 -1.40 8.44 3.75
CA TYR A 173 -1.41 8.58 5.21
C TYR A 173 -0.03 9.02 5.68
N GLY A 174 0.08 10.17 6.34
CA GLY A 174 1.37 10.67 6.83
C GLY A 174 2.06 9.80 7.88
N ARG A 175 1.48 8.64 8.27
CA ARG A 175 2.00 7.65 9.22
C ARG A 175 1.46 6.26 8.86
N GLY A 176 2.26 5.21 9.04
CA GLY A 176 1.88 3.82 8.76
C GLY A 176 0.88 3.23 9.78
N PRO A 177 0.29 2.06 9.48
CA PRO A 177 -0.57 1.35 10.42
C PRO A 177 0.17 1.11 11.75
N GLY A 178 -0.44 1.46 12.88
CA GLY A 178 0.17 1.28 14.21
C GLY A 178 1.21 2.32 14.63
N GLY A 179 1.49 3.35 13.83
CA GLY A 179 2.42 4.44 14.19
C GLY A 179 1.91 5.29 15.37
N HIS A 180 2.71 5.46 16.42
CA HIS A 180 2.32 6.27 17.58
C HIS A 180 2.09 7.74 17.21
N ARG A 181 0.94 8.29 17.66
CA ARG A 181 0.59 9.70 17.52
C ARG A 181 1.43 10.54 18.49
N ARG A 182 2.61 11.01 18.07
CA ARG A 182 3.23 12.17 18.73
C ARG A 182 2.49 13.42 18.26
N THR A 183 1.82 14.09 19.20
CA THR A 183 1.37 15.48 19.07
C THR A 183 2.63 16.35 19.04
N LEU A 184 3.10 16.65 17.83
CA LEU A 184 3.97 17.79 17.60
C LEU A 184 3.01 18.92 17.19
N GLU A 185 2.78 19.87 18.09
CA GLU A 185 2.13 21.14 17.75
C GLU A 185 2.92 21.76 16.59
N GLY A 186 2.26 21.97 15.44
CA GLY A 186 2.87 22.52 14.21
C GLY A 186 2.78 21.64 12.96
N PHE A 187 2.38 20.36 13.07
CA PHE A 187 2.18 19.46 11.90
C PHE A 187 0.68 19.24 11.54
N SER A 188 -0.24 19.97 12.18
CA SER A 188 -1.69 19.77 12.05
C SER A 188 -2.33 20.34 10.78
N GLU A 189 -1.58 21.07 9.95
CA GLU A 189 -2.13 21.80 8.78
C GLU A 189 -1.82 21.18 7.42
N LEU A 190 -1.08 20.08 7.34
CA LEU A 190 -0.90 19.39 6.06
C LEU A 190 -2.17 18.59 5.74
N THR A 191 -3.01 19.10 4.84
CA THR A 191 -4.10 18.35 4.19
C THR A 191 -3.55 17.04 3.69
N ARG A 192 -3.96 15.92 4.29
CA ARG A 192 -3.55 14.60 3.80
C ARG A 192 -4.33 14.30 2.53
N LEU A 193 -3.71 13.61 1.58
CA LEU A 193 -4.37 13.18 0.36
C LEU A 193 -5.69 12.43 0.68
N ALA A 194 -5.65 11.60 1.73
CA ALA A 194 -6.81 10.84 2.21
C ALA A 194 -7.94 11.70 2.81
N ASP A 195 -7.72 12.97 3.15
CA ASP A 195 -8.75 13.84 3.73
C ASP A 195 -9.71 14.40 2.65
N ASP A 196 -9.39 14.29 1.35
CA ASP A 196 -10.32 14.62 0.26
C ASP A 196 -11.45 13.57 0.16
N GLY A 197 -12.69 14.02 0.35
CA GLY A 197 -13.88 13.16 0.35
C GLY A 197 -14.18 12.50 -1.01
N ARG A 198 -13.65 13.03 -2.12
CA ARG A 198 -13.82 12.48 -3.47
C ARG A 198 -12.83 11.35 -3.78
N LEU A 199 -11.82 11.17 -2.93
CA LEU A 199 -10.68 10.29 -3.21
C LEU A 199 -10.90 8.86 -2.69
N GLY A 200 -11.03 7.94 -3.63
CA GLY A 200 -10.86 6.52 -3.39
C GLY A 200 -9.41 6.07 -3.61
N LEU A 201 -8.96 5.07 -2.86
CA LEU A 201 -7.57 4.62 -2.78
C LEU A 201 -7.48 3.11 -3.01
N LEU A 202 -6.57 2.69 -3.89
CA LEU A 202 -6.17 1.30 -4.11
C LEU A 202 -4.64 1.26 -4.13
N LEU A 203 -4.04 0.93 -2.99
CA LEU A 203 -2.60 1.11 -2.76
C LEU A 203 -1.93 -0.23 -2.43
N SER A 204 -0.82 -0.54 -3.10
CA SER A 204 0.04 -1.66 -2.74
C SER A 204 0.76 -1.37 -1.41
N THR A 205 0.55 -2.19 -0.37
CA THR A 205 1.13 -1.97 0.98
C THR A 205 2.31 -2.88 1.32
N SER A 206 2.77 -3.69 0.37
CA SER A 206 3.91 -4.58 0.52
C SER A 206 5.17 -3.84 0.99
N SER A 207 5.85 -4.37 2.01
CA SER A 207 7.05 -3.75 2.57
C SER A 207 8.27 -3.86 1.62
N ALA A 208 8.98 -2.75 1.48
CA ALA A 208 9.97 -2.42 0.45
C ALA A 208 11.27 -3.26 0.43
N ARG A 209 11.25 -4.60 0.33
CA ARG A 209 12.53 -5.36 0.26
C ARG A 209 12.71 -6.40 -0.82
N GLU A 210 11.71 -6.75 -1.60
CA GLU A 210 11.91 -7.53 -2.83
C GLU A 210 11.03 -6.92 -3.91
N SER A 211 11.64 -6.52 -5.02
CA SER A 211 10.92 -5.97 -6.18
C SER A 211 9.90 -7.00 -6.64
N HIS A 212 8.61 -6.73 -6.42
CA HIS A 212 7.51 -7.62 -6.81
C HIS A 212 7.19 -7.52 -8.31
N GLU A 213 8.22 -7.33 -9.14
CA GLU A 213 8.15 -7.44 -10.59
C GLU A 213 8.47 -8.88 -10.99
N TRP A 214 7.62 -9.49 -11.81
CA TRP A 214 7.78 -10.90 -12.17
C TRP A 214 7.82 -11.09 -13.67
N GLU A 215 8.86 -11.78 -14.14
CA GLU A 215 9.13 -12.02 -15.56
C GLU A 215 7.98 -12.77 -16.26
N GLY A 216 7.26 -13.65 -15.55
CA GLY A 216 6.18 -14.46 -16.11
C GLY A 216 4.94 -13.66 -16.58
N PHE A 217 4.66 -12.51 -15.96
CA PHE A 217 3.60 -11.59 -16.39
C PHE A 217 4.15 -10.32 -17.02
N GLN A 218 5.48 -10.14 -17.02
CA GLN A 218 6.18 -8.93 -17.45
C GLN A 218 5.55 -7.68 -16.83
N SER A 219 5.25 -7.73 -15.53
CA SER A 219 4.37 -6.80 -14.81
C SER A 219 4.67 -6.84 -13.30
N GLY A 220 4.35 -5.78 -12.57
CA GLY A 220 4.18 -5.84 -11.12
C GLY A 220 2.99 -6.75 -10.76
N VAL A 221 3.13 -7.60 -9.73
CA VAL A 221 2.04 -8.53 -9.32
C VAL A 221 0.73 -7.79 -9.09
N PHE A 222 0.82 -6.72 -8.31
CA PHE A 222 -0.33 -5.92 -7.94
C PHE A 222 -0.98 -5.29 -9.18
N SER A 223 -0.17 -4.73 -10.09
CA SER A 223 -0.67 -4.21 -11.36
C SER A 223 -1.38 -5.27 -12.19
N HIS A 224 -0.84 -6.48 -12.29
CA HIS A 224 -1.51 -7.57 -13.00
C HIS A 224 -2.83 -7.97 -12.34
N GLU A 225 -2.86 -8.17 -11.03
CA GLU A 225 -4.05 -8.59 -10.29
C GLU A 225 -5.16 -7.55 -10.34
N VAL A 226 -4.85 -6.28 -10.08
CA VAL A 226 -5.82 -5.20 -10.17
C VAL A 226 -6.38 -5.11 -11.59
N ARG A 227 -5.51 -5.13 -12.61
CA ARG A 227 -5.93 -5.04 -14.00
C ARG A 227 -6.80 -6.23 -14.41
N SER A 228 -6.48 -7.45 -13.98
CA SER A 228 -7.34 -8.64 -14.16
C SER A 228 -8.73 -8.44 -13.56
N GLY A 229 -8.81 -7.90 -12.34
CA GLY A 229 -10.08 -7.56 -11.71
C GLY A 229 -10.86 -6.49 -12.49
N LEU A 230 -10.18 -5.44 -12.96
CA LEU A 230 -10.77 -4.36 -13.76
C LEU A 230 -11.17 -4.78 -15.18
N TYR A 231 -10.64 -5.89 -15.70
CA TYR A 231 -11.15 -6.53 -16.92
C TYR A 231 -12.50 -7.23 -16.68
N GLY A 232 -12.97 -7.35 -15.44
CA GLY A 232 -14.26 -7.95 -15.10
C GLY A 232 -14.16 -9.17 -14.19
N ALA A 233 -12.95 -9.72 -13.96
CA ALA A 233 -12.79 -10.90 -13.12
C ALA A 233 -13.20 -10.67 -11.64
N ALA A 234 -13.21 -9.42 -11.18
CA ALA A 234 -13.61 -9.06 -9.83
C ALA A 234 -15.14 -8.87 -9.67
N ASP A 235 -15.87 -8.63 -10.75
CA ASP A 235 -17.33 -8.40 -10.78
C ASP A 235 -18.05 -9.72 -10.41
N ALA A 236 -18.33 -9.87 -9.11
CA ALA A 236 -18.74 -11.15 -8.54
C ALA A 236 -20.25 -11.29 -8.45
N ASP A 237 -20.97 -10.17 -8.35
CA ASP A 237 -22.44 -10.16 -8.37
C ASP A 237 -23.02 -9.97 -9.78
N GLY A 238 -22.19 -9.57 -10.73
CA GLY A 238 -22.53 -9.52 -12.13
C GLY A 238 -23.33 -8.27 -12.52
N ASP A 239 -23.21 -7.18 -11.76
CA ASP A 239 -23.93 -5.93 -12.03
C ASP A 239 -23.24 -5.06 -13.10
N GLY A 240 -22.09 -5.50 -13.62
CA GLY A 240 -21.31 -4.78 -14.63
C GLY A 240 -20.47 -3.66 -14.03
N ARG A 241 -20.23 -3.69 -12.72
CA ARG A 241 -19.42 -2.76 -11.97
C ARG A 241 -18.42 -3.54 -11.13
N VAL A 242 -17.29 -2.91 -10.85
CA VAL A 242 -16.31 -3.44 -9.90
C VAL A 242 -16.29 -2.50 -8.72
N SER A 243 -16.75 -2.96 -7.57
CA SER A 243 -16.72 -2.21 -6.31
C SER A 243 -15.34 -2.28 -5.65
N TYR A 244 -15.10 -1.37 -4.70
CA TYR A 244 -13.89 -1.43 -3.85
C TYR A 244 -13.81 -2.72 -3.01
N ARG A 245 -14.96 -3.29 -2.65
CA ARG A 245 -15.02 -4.53 -1.87
C ARG A 245 -14.66 -5.73 -2.74
N GLU A 246 -15.20 -5.78 -3.96
CA GLU A 246 -14.91 -6.84 -4.92
C GLU A 246 -13.45 -6.87 -5.33
N ILE A 247 -12.89 -5.72 -5.75
CA ILE A 247 -11.48 -5.70 -6.15
C ILE A 247 -10.55 -6.08 -4.98
N ALA A 248 -10.91 -5.69 -3.75
CA ALA A 248 -10.12 -6.03 -2.59
C ALA A 248 -10.21 -7.51 -2.22
N ALA A 249 -11.41 -8.08 -2.23
CA ALA A 249 -11.63 -9.51 -2.04
C ALA A 249 -10.96 -10.34 -3.13
N PHE A 250 -10.99 -9.87 -4.38
CA PHE A 250 -10.36 -10.51 -5.53
C PHE A 250 -8.84 -10.59 -5.38
N VAL A 251 -8.19 -9.45 -5.09
CA VAL A 251 -6.72 -9.39 -4.89
C VAL A 251 -6.29 -10.18 -3.65
N GLU A 252 -7.04 -10.10 -2.54
CA GLU A 252 -6.77 -10.89 -1.34
C GLU A 252 -6.86 -12.39 -1.64
N ARG A 253 -7.90 -12.80 -2.38
CA ARG A 253 -8.11 -14.20 -2.75
C ARG A 253 -7.04 -14.72 -3.70
N ALA A 254 -6.64 -13.92 -4.69
CA ALA A 254 -5.57 -14.26 -5.63
C ALA A 254 -4.27 -14.62 -4.92
N ASN A 255 -4.00 -14.01 -3.77
CA ASN A 255 -2.78 -14.18 -3.00
C ASN A 255 -2.90 -15.14 -1.80
N ALA A 256 -4.10 -15.65 -1.50
CA ALA A 256 -4.36 -16.39 -0.27
C ALA A 256 -3.58 -17.72 -0.15
N ALA A 257 -3.17 -18.34 -1.27
CA ALA A 257 -2.37 -19.57 -1.26
C ALA A 257 -0.87 -19.34 -0.96
N ILE A 258 -0.42 -18.08 -0.95
CA ILE A 258 0.96 -17.73 -0.60
C ILE A 258 1.11 -17.86 0.92
N ALA A 259 1.71 -18.94 1.41
CA ALA A 259 1.76 -19.24 2.84
C ALA A 259 2.58 -18.23 3.66
N ASN A 260 3.67 -17.70 3.11
CA ASN A 260 4.52 -16.73 3.80
C ASN A 260 3.98 -15.31 3.57
N GLU A 261 3.44 -14.71 4.63
CA GLU A 261 2.88 -13.35 4.63
C GLU A 261 3.87 -12.29 4.13
N ARG A 262 5.18 -12.49 4.33
CA ARG A 262 6.21 -11.56 3.81
C ARG A 262 6.20 -11.44 2.29
N PHE A 263 5.82 -12.52 1.60
CA PHE A 263 5.79 -12.57 0.14
C PHE A 263 4.37 -12.45 -0.42
N ARG A 264 3.37 -12.31 0.46
CA ARG A 264 1.97 -12.13 0.07
C ARG A 264 1.75 -10.64 -0.19
N PRO A 265 1.43 -10.23 -1.43
CA PRO A 265 0.99 -8.87 -1.71
C PRO A 265 -0.14 -8.46 -0.78
N GLU A 266 -0.04 -7.26 -0.24
CA GLU A 266 -1.09 -6.64 0.55
C GLU A 266 -1.64 -5.42 -0.18
N LEU A 267 -2.95 -5.23 -0.06
CA LEU A 267 -3.68 -4.13 -0.66
C LEU A 267 -4.36 -3.31 0.43
N HIS A 268 -4.24 -1.99 0.33
CA HIS A 268 -5.10 -1.05 1.03
C HIS A 268 -6.14 -0.48 0.07
N ALA A 269 -7.40 -0.88 0.28
CA ALA A 269 -8.55 -0.39 -0.44
C ALA A 269 -9.39 0.54 0.45
N ARG A 270 -9.74 1.72 -0.05
CA ARG A 270 -10.67 2.65 0.60
C ARG A 270 -11.56 3.33 -0.44
N PRO A 271 -12.89 3.15 -0.40
CA PRO A 271 -13.79 3.89 -1.27
C PRO A 271 -13.79 5.40 -0.96
N PRO A 272 -14.21 6.27 -1.91
CA PRO A 272 -14.41 7.69 -1.65
C PRO A 272 -15.38 7.91 -0.46
N PRO A 273 -14.99 8.66 0.58
CA PRO A 273 -15.87 8.89 1.73
C PRO A 273 -17.18 9.60 1.39
N ALA A 274 -17.19 10.46 0.37
CA ALA A 274 -18.36 11.26 -0.01
C ALA A 274 -19.55 10.43 -0.49
N ASP A 275 -19.32 9.20 -0.98
CA ASP A 275 -20.37 8.31 -1.46
C ASP A 275 -20.93 7.40 -0.34
N GLY A 276 -20.37 7.43 0.88
CA GLY A 276 -20.68 6.48 1.95
C GLY A 276 -19.91 5.15 1.81
N GLU A 277 -19.89 4.33 2.86
CA GLU A 277 -19.15 3.06 2.83
C GLU A 277 -19.71 2.12 1.73
N GLY A 278 -18.98 2.01 0.62
CA GLY A 278 -19.21 1.01 -0.43
C GLY A 278 -20.24 1.37 -1.50
N ALA A 279 -20.77 2.60 -1.57
CA ALA A 279 -21.82 2.93 -2.53
C ALA A 279 -21.32 3.26 -3.95
N ALA A 280 -20.11 3.83 -4.08
CA ALA A 280 -19.54 4.11 -5.39
C ALA A 280 -18.68 2.95 -5.92
N PRO A 281 -18.92 2.48 -7.16
CA PRO A 281 -18.05 1.52 -7.79
C PRO A 281 -16.67 2.13 -8.03
N LEU A 282 -15.62 1.30 -7.97
CA LEU A 282 -14.29 1.68 -8.43
C LEU A 282 -14.31 1.85 -9.95
N LEU A 283 -15.00 0.96 -10.67
CA LEU A 283 -15.07 0.98 -12.13
C LEU A 283 -16.46 0.54 -12.62
N GLU A 284 -16.93 1.13 -13.73
CA GLU A 284 -18.12 0.66 -14.45
C GLU A 284 -17.72 0.10 -15.81
N LEU A 285 -18.18 -1.11 -16.12
CA LEU A 285 -17.82 -1.85 -17.34
C LEU A 285 -18.85 -1.68 -18.45
N ALA A 286 -19.98 -1.03 -18.20
CA ALA A 286 -21.13 -0.95 -19.10
C ALA A 286 -20.80 -0.57 -20.56
N ARG A 287 -19.80 0.31 -20.77
CA ARG A 287 -19.35 0.70 -22.12
C ARG A 287 -18.63 -0.41 -22.87
N ALA A 288 -17.98 -1.33 -22.16
CA ALA A 288 -17.14 -2.36 -22.72
C ALA A 288 -17.80 -3.75 -22.69
N LEU A 289 -18.80 -3.98 -21.83
CA LEU A 289 -19.57 -5.23 -21.78
C LEU A 289 -20.22 -5.68 -23.09
N PRO A 290 -20.59 -4.82 -24.06
CA PRO A 290 -21.01 -5.30 -25.38
C PRO A 290 -19.95 -6.16 -26.09
N HIS A 291 -18.67 -5.96 -25.79
CA HIS A 291 -17.56 -6.78 -26.27
C HIS A 291 -16.97 -7.56 -25.09
N ARG A 292 -17.41 -8.80 -24.90
CA ARG A 292 -17.01 -9.60 -23.73
C ARG A 292 -16.83 -11.07 -24.04
N ILE A 293 -16.06 -11.72 -23.20
CA ILE A 293 -15.92 -13.18 -23.11
C ILE A 293 -16.70 -13.61 -21.89
N GLU A 294 -17.71 -14.44 -22.07
CA GLU A 294 -18.50 -15.01 -20.98
C GLU A 294 -18.01 -16.41 -20.63
N VAL A 295 -17.85 -16.62 -19.32
CA VAL A 295 -17.60 -17.92 -18.71
C VAL A 295 -18.89 -18.28 -17.97
N ASP A 296 -19.53 -19.36 -18.38
CA ASP A 296 -20.85 -19.77 -17.90
C ASP A 296 -20.86 -20.21 -16.44
N GLY A 297 -19.70 -20.60 -15.91
CA GLY A 297 -19.52 -21.00 -14.51
C GLY A 297 -20.03 -22.41 -14.23
N GLY A 298 -20.19 -23.26 -15.24
CA GLY A 298 -20.63 -24.65 -15.02
C GLY A 298 -19.67 -25.44 -14.13
N GLU A 299 -18.37 -25.15 -14.24
CA GLU A 299 -17.29 -25.72 -13.43
C GLU A 299 -16.34 -24.63 -12.96
N GLU A 300 -15.53 -24.95 -11.95
CA GLU A 300 -14.38 -24.14 -11.57
C GLU A 300 -13.40 -24.04 -12.75
N ALA A 301 -12.87 -22.84 -12.99
CA ALA A 301 -12.00 -22.60 -14.13
C ALA A 301 -10.92 -21.56 -13.80
N HIS A 302 -9.66 -22.00 -13.78
CA HIS A 302 -8.50 -21.11 -13.77
C HIS A 302 -8.13 -20.77 -15.22
N LEU A 303 -8.38 -19.53 -15.61
CA LEU A 303 -8.29 -19.06 -16.99
C LEU A 303 -7.33 -17.88 -17.11
N VAL A 304 -6.56 -17.88 -18.19
CA VAL A 304 -5.67 -16.79 -18.59
C VAL A 304 -6.11 -16.27 -19.95
N LEU A 305 -6.28 -14.95 -20.08
CA LEU A 305 -6.53 -14.26 -21.34
C LEU A 305 -5.22 -13.67 -21.89
N GLU A 306 -4.83 -14.10 -23.09
CA GLU A 306 -3.59 -13.68 -23.78
C GLU A 306 -3.93 -13.14 -25.18
N ASP A 307 -3.13 -12.20 -25.68
CA ASP A 307 -3.23 -11.72 -27.07
C ASP A 307 -2.33 -12.51 -28.05
N ALA A 308 -2.38 -12.14 -29.33
CA ALA A 308 -1.61 -12.79 -30.39
C ALA A 308 -0.09 -12.65 -30.24
N GLN A 309 0.37 -11.70 -29.44
CA GLN A 309 1.77 -11.45 -29.15
C GLN A 309 2.22 -12.17 -27.87
N GLY A 310 1.32 -12.93 -27.22
CA GLY A 310 1.59 -13.63 -25.97
C GLY A 310 1.54 -12.72 -24.75
N VAL A 311 1.00 -11.50 -24.87
CA VAL A 311 0.83 -10.61 -23.72
C VAL A 311 -0.36 -11.08 -22.90
N ARG A 312 -0.12 -11.34 -21.61
CA ARG A 312 -1.16 -11.70 -20.65
C ARG A 312 -1.97 -10.46 -20.25
N LEU A 313 -3.24 -10.46 -20.63
CA LEU A 313 -4.15 -9.35 -20.41
C LEU A 313 -4.80 -9.42 -19.04
N ALA A 314 -5.39 -10.58 -18.73
CA ALA A 314 -6.12 -10.86 -17.49
C ALA A 314 -5.98 -12.33 -17.08
N GLU A 315 -6.15 -12.59 -15.79
CA GLU A 315 -6.18 -13.94 -15.21
C GLU A 315 -7.31 -14.01 -14.18
N LEU A 316 -8.02 -15.13 -14.14
CA LEU A 316 -9.06 -15.36 -13.16
C LEU A 316 -9.10 -16.83 -12.75
N HIS A 317 -9.63 -17.06 -11.56
CA HIS A 317 -10.05 -18.39 -11.14
C HIS A 317 -11.48 -18.31 -10.64
N SER A 318 -12.43 -18.65 -11.50
CA SER A 318 -13.86 -18.59 -11.17
C SER A 318 -14.29 -19.79 -10.36
N GLY A 319 -15.00 -19.57 -9.26
CA GLY A 319 -15.65 -20.65 -8.50
C GLY A 319 -16.77 -21.34 -9.30
N ALA A 320 -16.98 -22.63 -9.01
CA ALA A 320 -18.05 -23.40 -9.62
C ALA A 320 -19.44 -22.79 -9.34
N GLY A 321 -20.30 -22.79 -10.35
CA GLY A 321 -21.64 -22.20 -10.30
C GLY A 321 -21.71 -20.69 -10.49
N GLN A 322 -20.57 -20.00 -10.67
CA GLN A 322 -20.53 -18.56 -10.85
C GLN A 322 -20.22 -18.17 -12.30
N ARG A 323 -21.21 -17.56 -12.95
CA ARG A 323 -21.00 -16.90 -14.24
C ARG A 323 -20.08 -15.69 -14.04
N THR A 324 -19.12 -15.52 -14.94
CA THR A 324 -18.23 -14.35 -14.95
C THR A 324 -17.96 -13.91 -16.38
N TRP A 325 -17.35 -12.74 -16.55
CA TRP A 325 -16.97 -12.21 -17.83
C TRP A 325 -15.66 -11.46 -17.77
N LEU A 326 -14.98 -11.45 -18.91
CA LEU A 326 -13.89 -10.55 -19.19
C LEU A 326 -14.30 -9.61 -20.32
N VAL A 327 -14.05 -8.32 -20.14
CA VAL A 327 -14.08 -7.35 -21.22
C VAL A 327 -13.08 -7.79 -22.28
N ARG A 328 -13.51 -7.75 -23.53
CA ARG A 328 -12.74 -8.20 -24.67
C ARG A 328 -12.13 -7.00 -25.41
N PRO A 329 -10.78 -6.88 -25.45
CA PRO A 329 -10.14 -5.84 -26.27
C PRO A 329 -10.46 -6.03 -27.75
N ALA A 330 -10.92 -4.96 -28.41
CA ALA A 330 -11.08 -4.92 -29.85
C ALA A 330 -9.76 -4.47 -30.53
N GLY A 331 -9.54 -4.87 -31.79
CA GLY A 331 -8.45 -4.35 -32.61
C GLY A 331 -7.04 -4.87 -32.28
N ARG A 332 -6.90 -5.88 -31.41
CA ARG A 332 -5.61 -6.54 -31.11
C ARG A 332 -5.40 -7.86 -31.90
N GLY A 333 -6.29 -8.16 -32.83
CA GLY A 333 -6.34 -9.44 -33.51
C GLY A 333 -6.94 -10.54 -32.62
N PRO A 334 -6.69 -11.82 -32.93
CA PRO A 334 -7.24 -12.92 -32.15
C PRO A 334 -6.74 -12.89 -30.71
N LEU A 335 -7.58 -13.39 -29.80
CA LEU A 335 -7.24 -13.61 -28.39
C LEU A 335 -7.26 -15.10 -28.08
N TRP A 336 -6.62 -15.48 -26.99
CA TRP A 336 -6.60 -16.84 -26.49
C TRP A 336 -7.03 -16.85 -25.04
N VAL A 337 -7.97 -17.73 -24.71
CA VAL A 337 -8.25 -18.12 -23.33
C VAL A 337 -7.62 -19.48 -23.10
N ARG A 338 -6.72 -19.58 -22.13
CA ARG A 338 -6.04 -20.83 -21.77
C ARG A 338 -6.47 -21.25 -20.38
N ARG A 339 -6.92 -22.49 -20.23
CA ARG A 339 -7.14 -23.12 -18.93
C ARG A 339 -5.80 -23.55 -18.34
N VAL A 340 -5.54 -23.19 -17.08
CA VAL A 340 -4.25 -23.44 -16.43
C VAL A 340 -4.08 -24.92 -16.08
N ASP A 341 -5.15 -25.57 -15.63
CA ASP A 341 -5.09 -26.94 -15.08
C ASP A 341 -4.67 -28.01 -16.09
N ASP A 342 -5.20 -27.94 -17.31
CA ASP A 342 -4.99 -28.93 -18.37
C ASP A 342 -4.30 -28.35 -19.62
N GLY A 343 -4.10 -27.03 -19.66
CA GLY A 343 -3.52 -26.31 -20.78
C GLY A 343 -4.46 -26.17 -21.99
N THR A 344 -5.74 -26.51 -21.86
CA THR A 344 -6.72 -26.37 -22.95
C THR A 344 -6.81 -24.93 -23.41
N GLU A 345 -6.74 -24.70 -24.72
CA GLU A 345 -6.78 -23.36 -25.32
C GLU A 345 -8.08 -23.14 -26.12
N TYR A 346 -8.62 -21.92 -26.03
CA TYR A 346 -9.75 -21.45 -26.82
C TYR A 346 -9.34 -20.21 -27.58
N ARG A 347 -9.33 -20.31 -28.92
CA ARG A 347 -9.04 -19.18 -29.79
C ARG A 347 -10.31 -18.34 -29.99
N ILE A 348 -10.19 -17.05 -29.74
CA ILE A 348 -11.25 -16.06 -29.92
C ILE A 348 -10.92 -15.23 -31.15
N GLY A 349 -11.79 -15.30 -32.16
CA GLY A 349 -11.69 -14.47 -33.37
C GLY A 349 -12.28 -13.07 -33.15
N ASP A 350 -12.34 -12.28 -34.22
CA ASP A 350 -12.83 -10.89 -34.16
C ASP A 350 -14.35 -10.77 -33.98
N THR A 351 -15.11 -11.81 -34.32
CA THR A 351 -16.58 -11.87 -34.19
C THR A 351 -17.03 -13.22 -33.63
N PRO A 352 -18.21 -13.32 -32.98
CA PRO A 352 -19.12 -12.23 -32.56
C PRO A 352 -18.55 -11.35 -31.43
N GLU A 353 -19.16 -10.20 -31.12
CA GLU A 353 -18.68 -9.30 -30.05
C GLU A 353 -18.76 -9.92 -28.65
N VAL A 354 -19.86 -10.64 -28.39
CA VAL A 354 -20.05 -11.45 -27.18
C VAL A 354 -19.69 -12.89 -27.49
N VAL A 355 -18.69 -13.42 -26.78
CA VAL A 355 -18.16 -14.75 -26.99
C VAL A 355 -18.48 -15.61 -25.78
N HIS A 356 -19.25 -16.68 -25.96
CA HIS A 356 -19.48 -17.66 -24.90
C HIS A 356 -18.38 -18.72 -24.96
N LEU A 357 -17.55 -18.81 -23.93
CA LEU A 357 -16.40 -19.72 -23.90
C LEU A 357 -16.82 -21.18 -24.12
N ALA A 358 -17.95 -21.60 -23.53
CA ALA A 358 -18.52 -22.94 -23.67
C ALA A 358 -18.93 -23.31 -25.11
N GLN A 359 -19.07 -22.34 -26.01
CA GLN A 359 -19.41 -22.57 -27.42
C GLN A 359 -18.16 -22.68 -28.31
N LEU A 360 -16.97 -22.41 -27.77
CA LEU A 360 -15.73 -22.47 -28.54
C LEU A 360 -15.17 -23.89 -28.58
N THR A 361 -14.51 -24.22 -29.69
CA THR A 361 -13.80 -25.49 -29.83
C THR A 361 -12.49 -25.46 -29.04
N ALA A 362 -12.37 -26.34 -28.06
CA ALA A 362 -11.14 -26.58 -27.32
C ALA A 362 -10.02 -27.06 -28.25
N GLN A 363 -8.82 -26.47 -28.09
CA GLN A 363 -7.60 -26.85 -28.79
C GLN A 363 -6.63 -27.53 -27.80
N PRO A 364 -5.88 -28.56 -28.25
CA PRO A 364 -4.91 -29.22 -27.39
C PRO A 364 -3.80 -28.25 -26.99
N PRO A 365 -3.23 -28.41 -25.77
CA PRO A 365 -2.18 -27.54 -25.25
C PRO A 365 -0.98 -27.47 -26.19
N ARG A 366 -0.48 -26.27 -26.46
CA ARG A 366 0.83 -26.07 -27.08
C ARG A 366 1.87 -26.14 -25.98
N THR A 367 2.83 -27.05 -26.12
CA THR A 367 4.01 -27.30 -25.26
C THR A 367 4.06 -26.50 -23.94
N ALA A 368 3.77 -27.16 -22.82
CA ALA A 368 3.83 -26.54 -21.49
C ALA A 368 5.24 -26.02 -21.15
N SER A 369 5.32 -24.77 -20.69
CA SER A 369 6.53 -24.22 -20.08
C SER A 369 6.81 -24.95 -18.75
N ARG A 370 8.00 -25.53 -18.58
CA ARG A 370 8.41 -26.25 -17.36
C ARG A 370 9.53 -25.49 -16.64
N GLY A 371 9.48 -25.39 -15.31
CA GLY A 371 10.58 -24.83 -14.49
C GLY A 371 10.13 -24.31 -13.12
N ALA A 372 11.08 -24.02 -12.22
CA ALA A 372 10.80 -23.57 -10.85
C ALA A 372 10.06 -22.21 -10.77
N ALA A 373 10.27 -21.32 -11.76
CA ALA A 373 9.51 -20.08 -11.86
C ALA A 373 8.01 -20.36 -12.09
N HIS A 374 7.68 -21.41 -12.88
CA HIS A 374 6.31 -21.88 -13.09
C HIS A 374 5.63 -22.39 -11.81
N GLU A 375 6.36 -23.06 -10.92
CA GLU A 375 5.81 -23.50 -9.62
C GLU A 375 5.51 -22.33 -8.67
N ALA A 376 6.25 -21.22 -8.75
CA ALA A 376 5.93 -20.00 -8.02
C ALA A 376 4.74 -19.24 -8.64
N PHE A 377 4.66 -19.18 -9.99
CA PHE A 377 3.52 -18.61 -10.72
C PHE A 377 2.20 -19.29 -10.37
N GLY A 378 2.20 -20.61 -10.16
CA GLY A 378 0.99 -21.39 -9.93
C GLY A 378 0.29 -21.18 -8.58
N ARG A 379 0.83 -20.34 -7.68
CA ARG A 379 0.17 -20.03 -6.39
C ARG A 379 -0.71 -18.78 -6.44
N ILE A 380 -0.41 -17.82 -7.32
CA ILE A 380 -1.29 -16.68 -7.54
C ILE A 380 -2.48 -17.19 -8.34
N PHE A 381 -3.69 -16.75 -7.97
CA PHE A 381 -4.96 -17.24 -8.53
C PHE A 381 -5.19 -18.75 -8.37
N SER A 382 -4.44 -19.46 -7.53
CA SER A 382 -4.61 -20.92 -7.38
C SER A 382 -5.88 -21.34 -6.63
N LEU A 383 -6.64 -20.37 -6.12
CA LEU A 383 -7.87 -20.59 -5.37
C LEU A 383 -9.03 -19.88 -6.06
N PRO A 384 -10.21 -20.51 -6.13
CA PRO A 384 -11.36 -19.93 -6.79
C PRO A 384 -11.85 -18.70 -6.03
N TYR A 385 -12.17 -17.65 -6.79
CA TYR A 385 -12.83 -16.44 -6.33
C TYR A 385 -14.32 -16.52 -6.64
N SER A 386 -15.14 -16.17 -5.65
CA SER A 386 -16.57 -16.11 -5.81
C SER A 386 -17.22 -14.97 -5.02
N ARG A 387 -18.53 -14.78 -5.21
CA ARG A 387 -19.34 -13.87 -4.40
C ARG A 387 -19.20 -14.13 -2.89
N ALA A 388 -18.95 -15.38 -2.48
CA ALA A 388 -18.78 -15.71 -1.07
C ALA A 388 -17.55 -15.03 -0.44
N GLU A 389 -16.47 -14.84 -1.21
CA GLU A 389 -15.28 -14.10 -0.76
C GLU A 389 -15.62 -12.61 -0.56
N VAL A 390 -16.43 -12.03 -1.45
CA VAL A 390 -16.90 -10.64 -1.35
C VAL A 390 -17.79 -10.42 -0.12
N GLU A 391 -18.68 -11.35 0.18
CA GLU A 391 -19.58 -11.28 1.33
C GLU A 391 -18.84 -11.43 2.67
N ARG A 392 -17.74 -12.20 2.71
CA ARG A 392 -16.89 -12.35 3.89
C ARG A 392 -15.88 -11.22 4.06
N TYR A 393 -15.56 -10.50 2.98
CA TYR A 393 -14.58 -9.43 3.01
C TYR A 393 -15.05 -8.27 3.87
N ALA A 394 -14.18 -7.84 4.79
CA ALA A 394 -14.37 -6.64 5.58
C ALA A 394 -13.14 -5.75 5.39
N PHE A 395 -13.38 -4.47 5.09
CA PHE A 395 -12.28 -3.50 5.03
C PHE A 395 -11.49 -3.53 6.36
N PRO A 396 -10.15 -3.61 6.31
CA PRO A 396 -9.34 -3.56 7.51
C PRO A 396 -9.69 -2.32 8.32
N ARG A 397 -10.09 -2.51 9.58
CA ARG A 397 -10.34 -1.38 10.47
C ARG A 397 -9.04 -0.58 10.60
N PRO A 398 -9.08 0.76 10.57
CA PRO A 398 -7.90 1.56 10.87
C PRO A 398 -7.35 1.09 12.20
N GLN A 399 -6.14 0.52 12.20
CA GLN A 399 -5.52 0.12 13.46
C GLN A 399 -5.34 1.40 14.26
N GLY A 400 -6.10 1.52 15.36
CA GLY A 400 -5.86 2.54 16.37
C GLY A 400 -4.39 2.48 16.81
N PRO A 401 -3.82 3.57 17.34
CA PRO A 401 -2.44 3.57 17.77
C PRO A 401 -2.18 2.36 18.66
N ALA A 402 -1.16 1.56 18.34
CA ALA A 402 -0.74 0.47 19.21
C ALA A 402 -0.58 1.03 20.63
N PRO A 403 -1.09 0.35 21.68
CA PRO A 403 -0.92 0.81 23.04
C PRO A 403 0.58 1.03 23.26
N VAL A 404 0.95 2.28 23.53
CA VAL A 404 2.34 2.62 23.87
C VAL A 404 2.68 1.76 25.08
N PRO A 405 3.72 0.91 25.03
CA PRO A 405 4.19 0.29 26.25
C PRO A 405 4.60 1.45 27.17
N GLU A 406 3.84 1.65 28.25
CA GLU A 406 4.14 2.69 29.22
C GLU A 406 5.59 2.51 29.64
N ARG A 407 6.45 3.47 29.27
CA ARG A 407 7.74 3.59 29.95
C ARG A 407 7.38 3.72 31.42
N SER A 408 7.71 2.69 32.21
CA SER A 408 7.39 2.66 33.63
C SER A 408 7.79 4.00 34.25
N ARG A 409 6.78 4.80 34.67
CA ARG A 409 7.01 6.13 35.25
C ARG A 409 7.99 6.05 36.42
N LEU A 410 7.95 4.93 37.14
CA LEU A 410 8.89 4.59 38.21
C LEU A 410 10.34 4.51 37.70
N ARG A 411 10.60 3.86 36.56
CA ARG A 411 11.97 3.74 36.01
C ARG A 411 12.55 5.09 35.63
N THR A 412 11.75 5.95 35.00
CA THR A 412 12.17 7.31 34.63
C THR A 412 12.39 8.18 35.88
N TRP A 413 11.50 8.09 36.87
CA TRP A 413 11.61 8.83 38.12
C TRP A 413 12.82 8.41 38.95
N VAL A 414 13.07 7.09 39.08
CA VAL A 414 14.25 6.54 39.75
C VAL A 414 15.54 6.90 38.99
N GLY A 415 15.51 6.85 37.65
CA GLY A 415 16.64 7.23 36.81
C GLY A 415 17.08 8.68 37.04
N TRP A 416 16.14 9.63 36.99
CA TRP A 416 16.43 11.04 37.27
C TRP A 416 16.80 11.31 38.73
N SER A 417 16.18 10.60 39.68
CA SER A 417 16.54 10.70 41.10
C SER A 417 17.98 10.26 41.35
N GLY A 418 18.45 9.20 40.68
CA GLY A 418 19.84 8.75 40.74
C GLY A 418 20.84 9.78 40.21
N VAL A 419 20.51 10.44 39.08
CA VAL A 419 21.32 11.53 38.52
C VAL A 419 21.37 12.75 39.45
N ALA A 420 20.22 13.14 40.03
CA ALA A 420 20.16 14.26 40.96
C ALA A 420 20.95 13.98 42.26
N LEU A 421 20.81 12.78 42.83
CA LEU A 421 21.58 12.35 44.01
C LEU A 421 23.09 12.33 43.75
N SER A 422 23.51 11.96 42.54
CA SER A 422 24.90 12.04 42.10
C SER A 422 25.43 13.49 42.18
N GLY A 423 24.68 14.45 41.62
CA GLY A 423 25.05 15.86 41.68
C GLY A 423 25.22 16.40 43.10
N VAL A 424 24.28 16.06 44.00
CA VAL A 424 24.35 16.45 45.41
C VAL A 424 25.57 15.83 46.12
N GLY A 425 25.83 14.53 45.89
CA GLY A 425 26.96 13.84 46.49
C GLY A 425 28.33 14.37 46.01
N LEU A 426 28.46 14.69 44.72
CA LEU A 426 29.66 15.34 44.18
C LEU A 426 29.91 16.71 44.83
N GLY A 427 28.87 17.54 44.97
CA GLY A 427 28.98 18.85 45.61
C GLY A 427 29.36 18.78 47.09
N ALA A 428 28.76 17.86 47.84
CA ALA A 428 29.09 17.66 49.25
C ALA A 428 30.53 17.12 49.44
N GLY A 429 30.97 16.20 48.58
CA GLY A 429 32.35 15.70 48.58
C GLY A 429 33.39 16.80 48.29
N ALA A 430 33.07 17.69 47.35
CA ALA A 430 33.91 18.85 47.03
C ALA A 430 34.04 19.80 48.22
N LEU A 431 32.94 20.09 48.92
CA LEU A 431 32.95 20.93 50.12
C LEU A 431 33.84 20.34 51.22
N MET A 432 33.78 19.02 51.46
CA MET A 432 34.63 18.35 52.45
C MET A 432 36.11 18.40 52.08
N THR A 433 36.41 18.27 50.79
CA THR A 433 37.78 18.41 50.26
C THR A 433 38.30 19.84 50.44
N MET A 434 37.48 20.86 50.15
CA MET A 434 37.83 22.26 50.37
C MET A 434 38.06 22.57 51.85
N ARG A 435 37.23 22.02 52.75
CA ARG A 435 37.43 22.14 54.20
C ARG A 435 38.73 21.49 54.66
N ALA A 436 39.06 20.30 54.16
CA ALA A 436 40.32 19.63 54.47
C ALA A 436 41.54 20.45 54.02
N GLN A 437 41.45 21.10 52.85
CA GLN A 437 42.47 22.03 52.37
C GLN A 437 42.57 23.30 53.22
N GLY A 438 41.45 23.82 53.74
CA GLY A 438 41.42 24.95 54.67
C GLY A 438 42.21 24.65 55.95
N VAL A 439 41.89 23.52 56.60
CA VAL A 439 42.61 23.06 57.81
C VAL A 439 44.11 22.87 57.54
N ARG A 440 44.48 22.42 56.34
CA ARG A 440 45.89 22.30 55.93
C ARG A 440 46.59 23.66 55.76
N ARG A 441 45.88 24.69 55.29
CA ARG A 441 46.43 26.04 55.06
C ARG A 441 46.60 26.85 56.34
N GLU A 442 45.85 26.53 57.39
CA GLU A 442 45.94 27.17 58.71
C GLU A 442 47.14 26.70 59.55
N ALA A 443 47.98 25.81 59.00
CA ALA A 443 49.22 25.35 59.63
C ALA A 443 50.30 26.45 59.66
N GLN A 444 50.83 26.74 60.85
CA GLN A 444 51.88 27.74 61.04
C GLN A 444 53.24 27.10 61.33
N PRO A 445 54.36 27.70 60.86
CA PRO A 445 55.69 27.29 61.27
C PRO A 445 55.90 27.59 62.76
N GLY A 446 55.70 26.58 63.62
CA GLY A 446 55.80 26.72 65.09
C GLY A 446 54.77 25.90 65.88
N ASP A 447 53.78 25.30 65.21
CA ASP A 447 52.76 24.49 65.87
C ASP A 447 53.35 23.26 66.59
N SER A 448 52.75 22.87 67.72
CA SER A 448 53.19 21.70 68.49
C SER A 448 52.87 20.39 67.75
N GLN A 449 53.61 19.32 68.05
CA GLN A 449 53.34 17.98 67.50
C GLN A 449 51.92 17.48 67.83
N ALA A 450 51.39 17.84 69.01
CA ALA A 450 50.01 17.52 69.38
C ALA A 450 48.98 18.21 68.48
N THR A 451 49.21 19.49 68.14
CA THR A 451 48.36 20.28 67.24
C THR A 451 48.38 19.74 65.81
N PHE A 452 49.55 19.29 65.33
CA PHE A 452 49.65 18.62 64.03
C PHE A 452 48.92 17.26 64.01
N ALA A 453 49.01 16.48 65.09
CA ALA A 453 48.30 15.20 65.19
C ALA A 453 46.77 15.39 65.16
N GLU A 454 46.25 16.39 65.88
CA GLU A 454 44.82 16.72 65.90
C GLU A 454 44.32 17.18 64.52
N ARG A 455 45.05 18.09 63.86
CA ARG A 455 44.71 18.54 62.50
C ARG A 455 44.79 17.42 61.47
N ASN A 456 45.79 16.54 61.57
CA ASN A 456 45.89 15.37 60.69
C ASN A 456 44.72 14.41 60.88
N ALA A 457 44.25 14.22 62.12
CA ALA A 457 43.06 13.42 62.40
C ALA A 457 41.80 14.05 61.78
N GLN A 458 41.64 15.37 61.88
CA GLN A 458 40.54 16.11 61.28
C GLN A 458 40.56 16.06 59.75
N ILE A 459 41.72 16.27 59.12
CA ILE A 459 41.91 16.12 57.66
C ILE A 459 41.60 14.69 57.24
N GLY A 460 42.05 13.69 58.01
CA GLY A 460 41.76 12.28 57.74
C GLY A 460 40.26 11.95 57.82
N GLN A 461 39.52 12.54 58.74
CA GLN A 461 38.06 12.41 58.80
C GLN A 461 37.40 13.06 57.57
N LEU A 462 37.74 14.31 57.24
CA LEU A 462 37.17 15.03 56.10
C LEU A 462 37.45 14.34 54.76
N ASN A 463 38.68 13.84 54.56
CA ASN A 463 39.05 13.10 53.36
C ASN A 463 38.29 11.76 53.23
N ARG A 464 38.09 11.04 54.34
CA ARG A 464 37.28 9.81 54.34
C ARG A 464 35.82 10.11 54.01
N SER A 465 35.24 11.15 54.59
CA SER A 465 33.89 11.59 54.26
C SER A 465 33.75 12.00 52.80
N ALA A 466 34.73 12.75 52.25
CA ALA A 466 34.74 13.13 50.84
C ALA A 466 34.82 11.90 49.91
N ALA A 467 35.70 10.94 50.22
CA ALA A 467 35.84 9.71 49.44
C ALA A 467 34.55 8.89 49.39
N TRP A 468 33.85 8.75 50.53
CA TRP A 468 32.55 8.09 50.60
C TRP A 468 31.49 8.80 49.76
N LEU A 469 31.42 10.14 49.83
CA LEU A 469 30.46 10.94 49.08
C LEU A 469 30.68 10.84 47.57
N TYR A 470 31.93 10.89 47.11
CA TYR A 470 32.23 10.69 45.69
C TYR A 470 31.90 9.28 45.19
N ALA A 471 32.22 8.25 45.98
CA ALA A 471 31.90 6.87 45.63
C ALA A 471 30.38 6.64 45.53
N ALA A 472 29.62 7.11 46.52
CA ALA A 472 28.16 7.03 46.51
C ALA A 472 27.54 7.81 45.35
N ALA A 473 28.06 9.01 45.05
CA ALA A 473 27.62 9.82 43.93
C ALA A 473 27.86 9.14 42.57
N GLY A 474 29.04 8.53 42.39
CA GLY A 474 29.37 7.77 41.18
C GLY A 474 28.42 6.59 40.96
N ALA A 475 28.16 5.80 42.01
CA ALA A 475 27.25 4.66 41.94
C ALA A 475 25.80 5.08 41.60
N ALA A 476 25.29 6.13 42.25
CA ALA A 476 23.96 6.67 42.00
C ALA A 476 23.81 7.22 40.57
N GLY A 477 24.82 7.94 40.08
CA GLY A 477 24.83 8.51 38.73
C GLY A 477 24.88 7.44 37.64
N LEU A 478 25.74 6.44 37.80
CA LEU A 478 25.86 5.32 36.85
C LEU A 478 24.57 4.48 36.80
N THR A 479 23.95 4.23 37.95
CA THR A 479 22.69 3.48 38.02
C THR A 479 21.53 4.29 37.42
N GLY A 480 21.47 5.58 37.73
CA GLY A 480 20.48 6.50 37.14
C GLY A 480 20.61 6.58 35.63
N ALA A 481 21.82 6.76 35.11
CA ALA A 481 22.11 6.80 33.68
C ALA A 481 21.81 5.46 33.00
N ALA A 482 22.20 4.33 33.61
CA ALA A 482 21.88 3.01 33.10
C ALA A 482 20.37 2.81 32.96
N LEU A 483 19.57 3.20 33.96
CA LEU A 483 18.10 3.09 33.90
C LEU A 483 17.45 3.98 32.82
N LEU A 484 18.03 5.14 32.55
CA LEU A 484 17.57 6.07 31.52
C LEU A 484 17.96 5.63 30.11
N LEU A 485 19.16 5.05 29.96
CA LEU A 485 19.73 4.62 28.68
C LEU A 485 19.41 3.16 28.33
N TRP A 486 18.86 2.37 29.28
CA TRP A 486 18.55 0.96 29.04
C TRP A 486 17.52 0.79 27.91
N PRO A 487 17.84 0.01 26.86
CA PRO A 487 16.94 -0.22 25.74
C PRO A 487 15.63 -0.85 26.21
N SER A 488 14.51 -0.24 25.87
CA SER A 488 13.17 -0.82 26.04
C SER A 488 12.74 -1.46 24.73
N LYS A 489 13.29 -2.62 24.38
CA LYS A 489 12.77 -3.43 23.28
C LYS A 489 12.35 -4.81 23.76
N GLU A 490 11.27 -5.29 23.18
CA GLU A 490 10.60 -6.56 23.46
C GLU A 490 11.55 -7.74 23.27
N THR A 491 11.70 -8.56 24.31
CA THR A 491 12.18 -9.93 24.16
C THR A 491 11.11 -10.74 23.42
N ARG A 492 11.33 -11.02 22.13
CA ARG A 492 10.55 -12.04 21.42
C ARG A 492 11.08 -13.42 21.77
N ALA A 493 10.23 -14.24 22.37
CA ALA A 493 10.45 -15.67 22.49
C ALA A 493 10.26 -16.31 21.12
N VAL A 494 11.31 -16.91 20.55
CA VAL A 494 11.19 -17.76 19.36
C VAL A 494 11.21 -19.22 19.84
N PRO A 495 10.15 -20.01 19.63
CA PRO A 495 10.19 -21.43 19.90
C PRO A 495 11.16 -22.09 18.91
N VAL A 496 12.20 -22.74 19.41
CA VAL A 496 13.12 -23.52 18.58
C VAL A 496 12.75 -24.99 18.77
N ALA A 497 12.26 -25.63 17.70
CA ALA A 497 12.07 -27.07 17.67
C ALA A 497 13.42 -27.74 17.39
N THR A 498 14.13 -28.13 18.46
CA THR A 498 15.16 -29.16 18.39
C THR A 498 14.59 -30.42 19.03
N GLY A 499 14.78 -31.57 18.37
CA GLY A 499 14.13 -32.84 18.70
C GLY A 499 14.04 -33.17 20.21
N ASN A 500 12.87 -33.67 20.60
CA ASN A 500 12.45 -34.18 21.91
C ASN A 500 12.69 -33.31 23.17
N THR A 501 13.15 -32.07 23.05
CA THR A 501 13.18 -31.12 24.17
C THR A 501 12.77 -29.71 23.71
N GLY A 502 11.66 -29.20 24.24
CA GLY A 502 11.23 -27.83 23.99
C GLY A 502 12.18 -26.85 24.67
N GLY A 503 12.84 -26.00 23.87
CA GLY A 503 13.73 -24.94 24.36
C GLY A 503 13.21 -23.55 23.97
N LEU A 504 13.36 -22.60 24.89
CA LEU A 504 13.12 -21.16 24.67
C LEU A 504 14.47 -20.48 24.39
N LEU A 505 14.65 -19.97 23.18
CA LEU A 505 15.85 -19.21 22.82
C LEU A 505 15.54 -17.71 22.86
N LEU A 506 16.12 -17.02 23.85
CA LEU A 506 16.02 -15.57 23.99
C LEU A 506 17.09 -14.92 23.11
N GLN A 507 16.71 -14.42 21.93
CA GLN A 507 17.60 -13.61 21.11
C GLN A 507 17.50 -12.14 21.52
N GLY A 508 18.55 -11.65 22.19
CA GLY A 508 18.83 -10.22 22.33
C GLY A 508 20.05 -9.87 21.48
N ARG A 509 19.97 -8.78 20.70
CA ARG A 509 21.18 -8.09 20.23
C ARG A 509 21.62 -7.18 21.37
N PHE A 510 22.77 -7.50 21.95
CA PHE A 510 23.45 -6.66 22.95
C PHE A 510 23.93 -5.35 22.34
#